data_AF-A0A2J8KSQ7-F1
#
_entry.id   AF-A0A2J8KSQ7-F1
#
_cell.length_a   1.000
_cell.length_b   1.000
_cell.length_c   1.000
_cell.angle_alpha   90.00
_cell.angle_beta   90.00
_cell.angle_gamma   90.00
#
_symmetry.space_group_name_H-M   'P 1'
#
loop_
_entity.id
_entity.type
_entity.pdbx_description
1 polymer ?
#
loop_
_entity_poly.entity_id
_entity_poly.type
_entity_poly.pdbx_seq_one_letter_code
_entity_poly.pdbx_strand_id
1 'polypeptide(L)'
;LQPLSERLTLLAIFISTFLFSLTWQFNQFMMLMQALVLFTLDSLDMLPAVKATWLYGIQITSLLLVCILQFFNSMILGSLLISFNLSVFIARKLQKNLKTGSFLNRLGKLLLHLFMVLCLTLFLNNIIKKILNLKSDEHIFKFLKAKFGLGATRDFDANLYLCEEAFGLLPFNTFGRLSDTLLFYAYIFVLSITVIVAFVVAFHNLSDSTNQQSVGKMEKGTVDLKPETAYNLIHTILFGFLALSTMRMKYLWTSHMCVFASFGLCSPEIWELLLKSVHLYNPKRICIMRYSVPILILLYLCYKNQKS
;
A
#
# COMPACT_ATOMS: atom_id res chain seq x y z
N LEU A 1 -21.31 -16.42 -12.74
CA LEU A 1 -20.54 -17.24 -11.78
C LEU A 1 -19.07 -16.80 -11.86
N GLN A 2 -18.42 -16.47 -10.75
CA GLN A 2 -16.96 -16.29 -10.75
C GLN A 2 -16.27 -17.62 -11.08
N PRO A 3 -15.17 -17.61 -11.86
CA PRO A 3 -14.41 -18.82 -12.16
C PRO A 3 -13.86 -19.46 -10.88
N LEU A 4 -13.78 -20.79 -10.86
CA LEU A 4 -13.33 -21.57 -9.69
C LEU A 4 -11.98 -21.08 -9.12
N SER A 5 -11.06 -20.69 -9.99
CA SER A 5 -9.75 -20.14 -9.63
C SER A 5 -9.86 -18.87 -8.77
N GLU A 6 -10.72 -17.92 -9.14
CA GLU A 6 -10.91 -16.69 -8.36
C GLU A 6 -11.45 -16.98 -6.96
N ARG A 7 -12.38 -17.95 -6.83
CA ARG A 7 -12.92 -18.35 -5.52
C ARG A 7 -11.85 -18.97 -4.63
N LEU A 8 -10.99 -19.82 -5.19
CA LEU A 8 -9.87 -20.42 -4.48
C LEU A 8 -8.85 -19.36 -4.04
N THR A 9 -8.57 -18.37 -4.89
CA THR A 9 -7.70 -17.25 -4.53
C THR A 9 -8.30 -16.41 -3.40
N LEU A 10 -9.59 -16.06 -3.47
CA LEU A 10 -10.25 -15.31 -2.39
C LEU A 10 -10.27 -16.10 -1.08
N LEU A 11 -10.47 -17.42 -1.14
CA LEU A 11 -10.39 -18.30 0.02
C LEU A 11 -8.98 -18.31 0.63
N ALA A 12 -7.93 -18.41 -0.21
CA ALA A 12 -6.55 -18.35 0.26
C ALA A 12 -6.22 -16.98 0.89
N ILE A 13 -6.71 -15.88 0.32
CA ILE A 13 -6.58 -14.54 0.90
C ILE A 13 -7.30 -14.46 2.25
N PHE A 14 -8.52 -15.00 2.34
CA PHE A 14 -9.26 -15.04 3.61
C PHE A 14 -8.52 -15.84 4.69
N ILE A 15 -8.06 -17.05 4.37
CA ILE A 15 -7.35 -17.92 5.32
C ILE A 15 -6.04 -17.25 5.79
N SER A 16 -5.24 -16.73 4.85
CA SER A 16 -3.97 -16.05 5.18
C SER A 16 -4.21 -14.80 6.03
N THR A 17 -5.19 -13.97 5.67
CA THR A 17 -5.57 -12.76 6.43
C THR A 17 -6.06 -13.12 7.82
N PHE A 18 -6.87 -14.17 7.94
CA PHE A 18 -7.38 -14.66 9.21
C PHE A 18 -6.26 -15.17 10.12
N LEU A 19 -5.38 -16.05 9.61
CA LEU A 19 -4.25 -16.58 10.39
C LEU A 19 -3.27 -15.48 10.80
N PHE A 20 -2.97 -14.54 9.91
CA PHE A 20 -2.16 -13.36 10.20
C PHE A 20 -2.80 -12.53 11.33
N SER A 21 -4.10 -12.26 11.24
CA SER A 21 -4.81 -11.46 12.23
C SER A 21 -4.94 -12.18 13.58
N LEU A 22 -5.05 -13.52 13.58
CA LEU A 22 -5.12 -14.33 14.80
C LEU A 22 -3.77 -14.34 15.54
N THR A 23 -2.66 -14.40 14.81
CA THR A 23 -1.31 -14.59 15.36
C THR A 23 -0.65 -13.31 15.85
N TRP A 24 -1.04 -12.14 15.31
CA TRP A 24 -0.40 -10.88 15.68
C TRP A 24 -1.38 -9.87 16.27
N GLN A 25 -1.14 -9.46 17.52
CA GLN A 25 -2.01 -8.52 18.25
C GLN A 25 -2.15 -7.14 17.58
N PHE A 26 -1.11 -6.66 16.90
CA PHE A 26 -1.12 -5.34 16.25
C PHE A 26 -1.46 -5.40 14.76
N ASN A 27 -2.01 -6.52 14.28
CA ASN A 27 -2.36 -6.75 12.87
C ASN A 27 -3.23 -5.62 12.29
N GLN A 28 -4.11 -5.02 13.11
CA GLN A 28 -5.05 -3.98 12.69
C GLN A 28 -4.37 -2.76 12.06
N PHE A 29 -3.14 -2.44 12.45
CA PHE A 29 -2.38 -1.35 11.85
C PHE A 29 -1.85 -1.74 10.47
N MET A 30 -1.39 -2.98 10.30
CA MET A 30 -0.93 -3.44 8.99
C MET A 30 -2.07 -3.62 8.00
N MET A 31 -3.18 -4.18 8.48
CA MET A 31 -4.39 -4.32 7.68
C MET A 31 -4.98 -2.94 7.31
N LEU A 32 -4.80 -1.91 8.16
CA LEU A 32 -5.12 -0.51 7.81
C LEU A 32 -4.22 0.03 6.70
N MET A 33 -2.91 -0.23 6.73
CA MET A 33 -2.02 0.14 5.62
C MET A 33 -2.47 -0.53 4.31
N GLN A 34 -2.82 -1.82 4.36
CA GLN A 34 -3.37 -2.53 3.20
C GLN A 34 -4.71 -1.91 2.73
N ALA A 35 -5.60 -1.57 3.65
CA ALA A 35 -6.86 -0.91 3.32
C ALA A 35 -6.64 0.46 2.64
N LEU A 36 -5.66 1.24 3.10
CA LEU A 36 -5.27 2.50 2.47
C LEU A 36 -4.72 2.29 1.06
N VAL A 37 -3.90 1.24 0.83
CA VAL A 37 -3.46 0.87 -0.53
C VAL A 37 -4.66 0.60 -1.44
N LEU A 38 -5.58 -0.25 -0.99
CA LEU A 38 -6.78 -0.59 -1.77
C LEU A 38 -7.62 0.66 -2.07
N PHE A 39 -7.71 1.57 -1.11
CA PHE A 39 -8.44 2.82 -1.25
C PHE A 39 -7.80 3.75 -2.29
N THR A 40 -6.47 3.89 -2.27
CA THR A 40 -5.73 4.66 -3.27
C THR A 40 -5.90 4.08 -4.67
N LEU A 41 -5.80 2.75 -4.83
CA LEU A 41 -5.94 2.11 -6.13
C LEU A 41 -7.37 2.19 -6.70
N ASP A 42 -8.39 2.03 -5.85
CA ASP A 42 -9.79 2.20 -6.24
C ASP A 42 -10.06 3.67 -6.62
N SER A 43 -9.49 4.63 -5.88
CA SER A 43 -9.63 6.06 -6.16
C SER A 43 -8.96 6.51 -7.47
N LEU A 44 -7.83 5.90 -7.84
CA LEU A 44 -7.09 6.20 -9.08
C LEU A 44 -7.53 5.36 -10.28
N ASP A 45 -8.58 4.54 -10.12
CA ASP A 45 -9.08 3.62 -11.14
C ASP A 45 -8.04 2.61 -11.67
N MET A 46 -7.08 2.24 -10.82
CA MET A 46 -6.04 1.25 -11.13
C MET A 46 -6.42 -0.18 -10.66
N LEU A 47 -7.51 -0.31 -9.91
CA LEU A 47 -8.04 -1.59 -9.44
C LEU A 47 -9.56 -1.65 -9.68
N PRO A 48 -10.11 -2.76 -10.19
CA PRO A 48 -11.56 -2.90 -10.31
C PRO A 48 -12.24 -2.82 -8.95
N ALA A 49 -13.21 -1.90 -8.82
CA ALA A 49 -13.91 -1.62 -7.57
C ALA A 49 -14.59 -2.85 -6.95
N VAL A 50 -15.04 -3.81 -7.78
CA VAL A 50 -15.61 -5.08 -7.30
C VAL A 50 -14.57 -5.90 -6.54
N LYS A 51 -13.32 -5.98 -7.03
CA LYS A 51 -12.24 -6.70 -6.36
C LYS A 51 -11.86 -6.03 -5.03
N ALA A 52 -11.77 -4.70 -5.01
CA ALA A 52 -11.53 -3.94 -3.78
C ALA A 52 -12.62 -4.21 -2.72
N THR A 53 -13.90 -4.22 -3.13
CA THR A 53 -15.06 -4.52 -2.27
C THR A 53 -14.93 -5.89 -1.59
N TRP A 54 -14.54 -6.92 -2.35
CA TRP A 54 -14.33 -8.27 -1.80
C TRP A 54 -13.19 -8.30 -0.78
N LEU A 55 -12.09 -7.59 -1.05
CA LEU A 55 -10.95 -7.54 -0.14
C LEU A 55 -11.30 -6.83 1.18
N TYR A 56 -12.01 -5.70 1.13
CA TYR A 56 -12.51 -5.05 2.36
C TYR A 56 -13.45 -5.96 3.16
N GLY A 57 -14.32 -6.69 2.46
CA GLY A 57 -15.22 -7.68 3.09
C GLY A 57 -14.42 -8.76 3.82
N ILE A 58 -13.41 -9.34 3.17
CA ILE A 58 -12.51 -10.33 3.77
C ILE A 58 -11.85 -9.77 5.03
N GLN A 59 -11.28 -8.55 4.98
CA GLN A 59 -10.64 -7.93 6.14
C GLN A 59 -11.59 -7.80 7.33
N ILE A 60 -12.80 -7.27 7.12
CA ILE A 60 -13.81 -7.13 8.19
C ILE A 60 -14.19 -8.51 8.74
N THR A 61 -14.55 -9.46 7.88
CA THR A 61 -15.00 -10.79 8.31
C THR A 61 -13.91 -11.55 9.06
N SER A 62 -12.65 -11.49 8.60
CA SER A 62 -11.51 -12.11 9.29
C SER A 62 -11.31 -11.50 10.69
N LEU A 63 -11.38 -10.18 10.84
CA LEU A 63 -11.23 -9.51 12.14
C LEU A 63 -12.38 -9.80 13.10
N LEU A 64 -13.61 -9.87 12.60
CA LEU A 64 -14.77 -10.26 13.41
C LEU A 64 -14.62 -11.71 13.91
N LEU A 65 -14.14 -12.62 13.06
CA LEU A 65 -13.88 -14.00 13.45
C LEU A 65 -12.76 -14.07 14.51
N VAL A 66 -11.67 -13.33 14.33
CA VAL A 66 -10.59 -13.24 15.34
C VAL A 66 -11.11 -12.64 16.65
N CYS A 67 -11.96 -11.62 16.59
CA CYS A 67 -12.59 -11.02 17.77
C CYS A 67 -13.39 -12.06 18.56
N ILE A 68 -14.18 -12.90 17.89
CA ILE A 68 -14.94 -14.00 18.53
C ILE A 68 -13.98 -15.00 19.18
N LEU A 69 -12.92 -15.42 18.48
CA LEU A 69 -11.96 -16.40 19.00
C LEU A 69 -11.10 -15.87 20.14
N GLN A 70 -10.85 -14.55 20.18
CA GLN A 70 -10.15 -13.87 21.26
C GLN A 70 -11.11 -13.36 22.35
N PHE A 71 -12.23 -14.05 22.57
CA PHE A 71 -13.20 -13.76 23.63
C PHE A 71 -13.75 -12.33 23.61
N PHE A 72 -14.17 -11.86 22.42
CA PHE A 72 -14.73 -10.52 22.20
C PHE A 72 -13.77 -9.40 22.59
N ASN A 73 -12.52 -9.50 22.14
CA ASN A 73 -11.52 -8.46 22.34
C ASN A 73 -11.99 -7.12 21.75
N SER A 74 -12.40 -6.22 22.64
CA SER A 74 -13.00 -4.93 22.31
C SER A 74 -12.02 -3.98 21.63
N MET A 75 -10.71 -4.18 21.79
CA MET A 75 -9.68 -3.41 21.08
C MET A 75 -9.76 -3.61 19.56
N ILE A 76 -10.01 -4.84 19.11
CA ILE A 76 -10.15 -5.14 17.67
C ILE A 76 -11.39 -4.45 17.11
N LEU A 77 -12.50 -4.52 17.86
CA LEU A 77 -13.78 -3.93 17.45
C LEU A 77 -13.72 -2.39 17.38
N GLY A 78 -12.98 -1.77 18.30
CA GLY A 78 -12.72 -0.32 18.34
C GLY A 78 -11.64 0.18 17.38
N SER A 79 -11.05 -0.70 16.58
CA SER A 79 -9.94 -0.38 15.70
C SER A 79 -10.32 0.62 14.60
N LEU A 80 -9.36 1.47 14.23
CA LEU A 80 -9.51 2.39 13.09
C LEU A 80 -9.82 1.65 11.79
N LEU A 81 -9.34 0.43 11.63
CA LEU A 81 -9.53 -0.39 10.43
C LEU A 81 -10.99 -0.75 10.18
N ILE A 82 -11.70 -1.22 11.20
CA ILE A 82 -13.13 -1.55 11.05
C ILE A 82 -13.92 -0.28 10.70
N SER A 83 -13.62 0.83 11.39
CA SER A 83 -14.25 2.12 11.10
C SER A 83 -13.92 2.61 9.68
N PHE A 84 -12.68 2.45 9.22
CA PHE A 84 -12.24 2.86 7.89
C PHE A 84 -12.92 2.05 6.79
N ASN A 85 -12.89 0.72 6.88
CA ASN A 85 -13.50 -0.16 5.88
C ASN A 85 -15.03 0.08 5.81
N LEU A 86 -15.70 0.24 6.95
CA LEU A 86 -17.12 0.59 6.99
C LEU A 86 -17.40 1.97 6.36
N SER A 87 -16.52 2.94 6.59
CA SER A 87 -16.61 4.27 6.00
C SER A 87 -16.47 4.24 4.49
N VAL A 88 -15.54 3.45 3.96
CA VAL A 88 -15.38 3.25 2.51
C VAL A 88 -16.67 2.66 1.90
N PHE A 89 -17.29 1.66 2.53
CA PHE A 89 -18.56 1.11 2.06
C PHE A 89 -19.70 2.13 2.04
N ILE A 90 -19.82 2.94 3.10
CA ILE A 90 -20.86 3.97 3.21
C ILE A 90 -20.60 5.09 2.20
N ALA A 91 -19.37 5.61 2.12
CA ALA A 91 -19.00 6.68 1.20
C ALA A 91 -19.24 6.29 -0.26
N ARG A 92 -18.96 5.03 -0.63
CA ARG A 92 -19.26 4.51 -1.98
C ARG A 92 -20.76 4.44 -2.29
N LYS A 93 -21.60 4.20 -1.28
CA LYS A 93 -23.06 4.25 -1.46
C LYS A 93 -23.57 5.69 -1.62
N LEU A 94 -22.96 6.64 -0.91
CA LEU A 94 -23.34 8.05 -0.91
C LEU A 94 -22.85 8.79 -2.16
N GLN A 95 -21.62 8.56 -2.59
CA GLN A 95 -21.03 9.23 -3.75
C GLN A 95 -21.05 8.32 -4.99
N LYS A 96 -22.15 8.41 -5.74
CA LYS A 96 -22.26 7.80 -7.06
C LYS A 96 -21.63 8.73 -8.12
N ASN A 97 -21.12 8.16 -9.21
CA ASN A 97 -20.55 8.90 -10.36
C ASN A 97 -19.23 9.67 -10.10
N LEU A 98 -18.34 9.08 -9.29
CA LEU A 98 -16.98 9.60 -9.07
C LEU A 98 -16.14 9.64 -10.36
N LYS A 99 -16.43 8.77 -11.33
CA LYS A 99 -15.63 8.59 -12.56
C LYS A 99 -16.03 9.48 -13.73
N THR A 100 -17.02 10.37 -13.56
CA THR A 100 -17.58 11.18 -14.65
C THR A 100 -17.20 12.65 -14.53
N GLY A 101 -16.75 13.26 -15.63
CA GLY A 101 -16.50 14.70 -15.76
C GLY A 101 -15.10 15.04 -16.28
N SER A 102 -14.81 16.33 -16.40
CA SER A 102 -13.46 16.85 -16.71
C SER A 102 -12.46 16.53 -15.57
N PHE A 103 -11.16 16.51 -15.90
CA PHE A 103 -10.05 16.24 -14.98
C PHE A 103 -10.19 16.98 -13.63
N LEU A 104 -10.42 18.30 -13.66
CA LEU A 104 -10.53 19.11 -12.43
C LEU A 104 -11.77 18.74 -11.59
N ASN A 105 -12.89 18.45 -12.24
CA ASN A 105 -14.10 18.01 -11.54
C ASN A 105 -13.90 16.65 -10.89
N ARG A 106 -13.20 15.74 -11.58
CA ARG A 106 -12.87 14.42 -11.04
C ARG A 106 -11.88 14.50 -9.88
N LEU A 107 -10.85 15.33 -9.99
CA LEU A 107 -9.92 15.58 -8.89
C LEU A 107 -10.67 16.16 -7.67
N GLY A 108 -11.56 17.14 -7.88
CA GLY A 108 -12.39 17.70 -6.82
C GLY A 108 -13.31 16.66 -6.16
N LYS A 109 -13.95 15.80 -6.97
CA LYS A 109 -14.77 14.68 -6.46
C LYS A 109 -13.94 13.68 -5.66
N LEU A 110 -12.72 13.36 -6.09
CA LEU A 110 -11.82 12.46 -5.36
C LEU A 110 -11.34 13.07 -4.04
N LEU A 111 -11.00 14.37 -4.02
CA LEU A 111 -10.66 15.07 -2.79
C LEU A 111 -11.83 15.09 -1.82
N LEU A 112 -13.05 15.32 -2.32
CA LEU A 112 -14.28 15.22 -1.52
C LEU A 112 -14.52 13.79 -1.02
N HIS A 113 -14.24 12.77 -1.84
CA HIS A 113 -14.36 11.36 -1.45
C HIS A 113 -13.39 11.02 -0.32
N LEU A 114 -12.12 11.40 -0.46
CA LEU A 114 -11.10 11.24 0.57
C LEU A 114 -11.51 11.94 1.87
N PHE A 115 -11.92 13.20 1.80
CA PHE A 115 -12.37 13.96 2.96
C PHE A 115 -13.56 13.30 3.64
N MET A 116 -14.56 12.87 2.87
CA MET A 116 -15.75 12.19 3.39
C MET A 116 -15.40 10.87 4.09
N VAL A 117 -14.55 10.04 3.50
CA VAL A 117 -14.10 8.77 4.10
C VAL A 117 -13.34 9.04 5.40
N LEU A 118 -12.46 10.03 5.44
CA LEU A 118 -11.71 10.39 6.65
C LEU A 118 -12.64 10.87 7.78
N CYS A 119 -13.54 11.82 7.49
CA CYS A 119 -14.51 12.33 8.47
C CYS A 119 -15.41 11.21 9.01
N LEU A 120 -15.92 10.35 8.11
CA LEU A 120 -16.78 9.24 8.51
C LEU A 120 -16.01 8.20 9.32
N THR A 121 -14.74 7.95 9.00
CA THR A 121 -13.89 7.01 9.75
C THR A 121 -13.71 7.48 11.18
N LEU A 122 -13.37 8.75 11.37
CA LEU A 122 -13.19 9.34 12.71
C LEU A 122 -14.51 9.36 13.48
N PHE A 123 -15.61 9.72 12.82
CA PHE A 123 -16.94 9.75 13.42
C PHE A 123 -17.39 8.36 13.90
N LEU A 124 -17.31 7.34 13.02
CA LEU A 124 -17.65 5.97 13.37
C LEU A 124 -16.73 5.41 14.45
N ASN A 125 -15.43 5.71 14.38
CA ASN A 125 -14.48 5.25 15.40
C ASN A 125 -14.82 5.82 16.78
N ASN A 126 -15.16 7.11 16.86
CA ASN A 126 -15.58 7.76 18.10
C ASN A 126 -16.89 7.17 18.65
N ILE A 127 -17.87 6.88 17.78
CA ILE A 127 -19.12 6.23 18.18
C ILE A 127 -18.86 4.84 18.75
N ILE A 128 -18.11 4.00 18.03
CA ILE A 128 -17.81 2.62 18.44
C ILE A 128 -17.08 2.62 19.78
N LYS A 129 -16.09 3.50 19.95
CA LYS A 129 -15.35 3.64 21.21
C LYS A 129 -16.25 4.07 22.37
N LYS A 130 -17.18 4.99 22.12
CA LYS A 130 -18.15 5.43 23.13
C LYS A 130 -19.12 4.32 23.53
N ILE A 131 -19.63 3.53 22.56
CA ILE A 131 -20.54 2.41 22.83
C ILE A 131 -19.84 1.31 23.65
N LEU A 132 -18.59 1.00 23.30
CA LEU A 132 -17.81 -0.05 23.96
C LEU A 132 -17.09 0.42 25.23
N ASN A 133 -17.29 1.68 25.66
CA ASN A 133 -16.59 2.32 26.79
C ASN A 133 -15.05 2.15 26.73
N LEU A 134 -14.47 2.26 25.53
CA LEU A 134 -13.05 2.05 25.32
C LEU A 134 -12.24 3.33 25.59
N LYS A 135 -11.35 3.26 26.57
CA LYS A 135 -10.32 4.28 26.87
C LYS A 135 -8.96 3.97 26.23
N SER A 136 -8.74 2.74 25.74
CA SER A 136 -7.39 2.19 25.52
C SER A 136 -6.58 2.79 24.37
N ASP A 137 -7.21 3.30 23.31
CA ASP A 137 -6.46 3.83 22.15
C ASP A 137 -5.98 5.26 22.33
N GLU A 138 -6.38 5.94 23.41
CA GLU A 138 -5.96 7.31 23.67
C GLU A 138 -4.44 7.42 23.69
N HIS A 139 -3.74 6.42 24.22
CA HIS A 139 -2.27 6.42 24.29
C HIS A 139 -1.62 6.35 22.90
N ILE A 140 -2.17 5.60 21.94
CA ILE A 140 -1.61 5.49 20.58
C ILE A 140 -1.84 6.79 19.81
N PHE A 141 -3.04 7.37 19.90
CA PHE A 141 -3.32 8.66 19.26
C PHE A 141 -2.56 9.81 19.91
N LYS A 142 -2.43 9.82 21.24
CA LYS A 142 -1.59 10.78 21.98
C LYS A 142 -0.13 10.64 21.57
N PHE A 143 0.38 9.40 21.47
CA PHE A 143 1.72 9.12 20.98
C PHE A 143 1.92 9.64 19.55
N LEU A 144 1.02 9.33 18.61
CA LEU A 144 1.12 9.83 17.23
C LEU A 144 1.05 11.37 17.19
N LYS A 145 0.15 11.98 17.96
CA LYS A 145 0.01 13.43 18.06
C LYS A 145 1.28 14.09 18.59
N ALA A 146 1.90 13.50 19.61
CA ALA A 146 3.19 13.93 20.16
C ALA A 146 4.33 13.78 19.14
N LYS A 147 4.39 12.61 18.50
CA LYS A 147 5.43 12.24 17.54
C LYS A 147 5.47 13.15 16.33
N PHE A 148 4.32 13.61 15.84
CA PHE A 148 4.24 14.57 14.75
C PHE A 148 4.23 16.04 15.21
N GLY A 149 4.42 16.31 16.50
CA GLY A 149 4.45 17.67 17.05
C GLY A 149 3.09 18.39 17.02
N LEU A 150 1.99 17.66 16.83
CA LEU A 150 0.62 18.19 16.72
C LEU A 150 -0.04 18.40 18.10
N GLY A 151 0.69 18.21 19.19
CA GLY A 151 0.23 18.48 20.56
C GLY A 151 1.31 18.22 21.61
N ALA A 152 1.30 18.98 22.70
CA ALA A 152 2.18 18.76 23.84
C ALA A 152 1.70 17.55 24.66
N THR A 153 2.57 16.55 24.88
CA THR A 153 2.29 15.44 25.79
C THR A 153 3.07 15.59 27.09
N ARG A 154 2.33 15.68 28.20
CA ARG A 154 2.89 15.54 29.57
C ARG A 154 2.80 14.10 30.08
N ASP A 155 2.26 13.19 29.27
CA ASP A 155 2.07 11.78 29.62
C ASP A 155 3.41 11.04 29.56
N PHE A 156 3.78 10.40 30.68
CA PHE A 156 5.05 9.67 30.82
C PHE A 156 5.18 8.56 29.77
N ASP A 157 4.12 7.79 29.51
CA ASP A 157 4.15 6.69 28.54
C ASP A 157 4.45 7.18 27.11
N ALA A 158 3.89 8.32 26.71
CA ALA A 158 4.15 8.90 25.40
C ALA A 158 5.61 9.37 25.29
N ASN A 159 6.14 10.02 26.33
CA ASN A 159 7.52 10.48 26.37
C ASN A 159 8.52 9.31 26.41
N LEU A 160 8.18 8.22 27.11
CA LEU A 160 8.98 7.00 27.11
C LEU A 160 9.13 6.44 25.69
N TYR A 161 8.04 6.34 24.92
CA TYR A 161 8.11 5.90 23.53
C TYR A 161 8.83 6.88 22.60
N LEU A 162 8.78 8.18 22.86
CA LEU A 162 9.52 9.17 22.06
C LEU A 162 11.04 9.10 22.31
N CYS A 163 11.46 8.77 23.54
CA CYS A 163 12.87 8.59 23.88
C CYS A 163 13.42 7.23 23.44
N GLU A 164 12.57 6.23 23.22
CA GLU A 164 12.97 4.90 22.76
C GLU A 164 13.39 4.91 21.29
N GLU A 165 14.66 4.56 21.00
CA GLU A 165 15.21 4.55 19.64
C GLU A 165 14.41 3.69 18.66
N ALA A 166 13.75 2.63 19.15
CA ALA A 166 12.92 1.76 18.33
C ALA A 166 11.72 2.48 17.69
N PHE A 167 11.26 3.58 18.28
CA PHE A 167 10.17 4.41 17.78
C PHE A 167 10.65 5.75 17.20
N GLY A 168 11.95 6.01 17.26
CA GLY A 168 12.58 7.16 16.62
C GLY A 168 12.58 7.08 15.10
N LEU A 169 13.12 8.13 14.47
CA LEU A 169 13.32 8.22 13.02
C LEU A 169 14.38 7.22 12.55
N LEU A 170 14.27 6.79 11.29
CA LEU A 170 15.24 5.88 10.69
C LEU A 170 16.61 6.58 10.52
N PRO A 171 17.73 6.03 11.04
CA PRO A 171 19.04 6.63 10.95
C PRO A 171 19.58 6.45 9.55
N PHE A 172 20.25 7.48 9.05
CA PHE A 172 20.75 7.52 7.68
C PHE A 172 21.77 6.41 7.36
N ASN A 173 22.48 5.89 8.38
CA ASN A 173 23.37 4.74 8.24
C ASN A 173 22.64 3.49 7.68
N THR A 174 21.32 3.37 7.90
CA THR A 174 20.52 2.27 7.33
C THR A 174 20.59 2.26 5.79
N PHE A 175 20.57 3.43 5.15
CA PHE A 175 20.68 3.54 3.70
C PHE A 175 22.07 3.15 3.19
N GLY A 176 23.13 3.50 3.93
CA GLY A 176 24.49 3.04 3.63
C GLY A 176 24.58 1.52 3.63
N ARG A 177 24.10 0.89 4.71
CA ARG A 177 24.08 -0.57 4.84
C ARG A 177 23.24 -1.27 3.76
N LEU A 178 22.10 -0.69 3.35
CA LEU A 178 21.28 -1.22 2.26
C LEU A 178 21.90 -0.98 0.87
N SER A 179 22.72 0.04 0.73
CA SER A 179 23.49 0.31 -0.49
C SER A 179 24.66 -0.66 -0.62
N ASP A 180 25.30 -1.01 0.50
CA ASP A 180 26.37 -2.01 0.55
C ASP A 180 25.92 -3.39 0.05
N THR A 181 24.65 -3.74 0.24
CA THR A 181 24.06 -4.99 -0.25
C THR A 181 23.52 -4.88 -1.68
N LEU A 182 23.74 -3.76 -2.37
CA LEU A 182 23.17 -3.39 -3.68
C LEU A 182 21.64 -3.32 -3.75
N LEU A 183 20.94 -3.75 -2.70
CA LEU A 183 19.48 -3.80 -2.63
C LEU A 183 18.88 -2.40 -2.82
N PHE A 184 19.48 -1.39 -2.19
CA PHE A 184 18.96 -0.02 -2.28
C PHE A 184 18.99 0.52 -3.71
N TYR A 185 20.07 0.27 -4.46
CA TYR A 185 20.17 0.71 -5.86
C TYR A 185 19.14 0.02 -6.76
N ALA A 186 19.01 -1.31 -6.63
CA ALA A 186 18.01 -2.08 -7.36
C ALA A 186 16.58 -1.61 -7.03
N TYR A 187 16.30 -1.36 -5.74
CA TYR A 187 15.02 -0.87 -5.28
C TYR A 187 14.69 0.51 -5.83
N ILE A 188 15.59 1.49 -5.71
CA ILE A 188 15.36 2.85 -6.20
C ILE A 188 15.16 2.85 -7.72
N PHE A 189 15.94 2.06 -8.46
CA PHE A 189 15.78 1.90 -9.90
C PHE A 189 14.37 1.42 -10.29
N VAL A 190 13.90 0.32 -9.69
CA VAL A 190 12.55 -0.21 -9.94
C VAL A 190 11.48 0.79 -9.49
N LEU A 191 11.67 1.40 -8.32
CA LEU A 191 10.73 2.37 -7.75
C LEU A 191 10.57 3.58 -8.67
N SER A 192 11.66 4.17 -9.15
CA SER A 192 11.60 5.36 -10.02
C SER A 192 10.83 5.07 -11.31
N ILE A 193 11.10 3.94 -11.98
CA ILE A 193 10.39 3.57 -13.22
C ILE A 193 8.91 3.35 -12.94
N THR A 194 8.59 2.56 -11.91
CA THR A 194 7.20 2.21 -11.58
C THR A 194 6.39 3.41 -11.10
N VAL A 195 6.98 4.36 -10.36
CA VAL A 195 6.34 5.64 -9.97
C VAL A 195 6.01 6.48 -11.20
N ILE A 196 6.96 6.63 -12.13
CA ILE A 196 6.73 7.41 -13.37
C ILE A 196 5.56 6.80 -14.16
N VAL A 197 5.57 5.48 -14.33
CA VAL A 197 4.50 4.76 -15.03
C VAL A 197 3.16 4.92 -14.32
N ALA A 198 3.12 4.71 -13.00
CA ALA A 198 1.91 4.86 -12.21
C ALA A 198 1.34 6.29 -12.28
N PHE A 199 2.21 7.30 -12.29
CA PHE A 199 1.81 8.70 -12.44
C PHE A 199 1.18 8.96 -13.81
N VAL A 200 1.80 8.46 -14.90
CA VAL A 200 1.25 8.58 -16.26
C VAL A 200 -0.11 7.89 -16.37
N VAL A 201 -0.23 6.66 -15.82
CA VAL A 201 -1.50 5.91 -15.82
C VAL A 201 -2.57 6.62 -15.00
N ALA A 202 -2.25 7.09 -13.79
CA ALA A 202 -3.18 7.82 -12.96
C ALA A 202 -3.66 9.11 -13.64
N PHE A 203 -2.74 9.86 -14.26
CA PHE A 203 -3.07 11.08 -14.99
C PHE A 203 -3.97 10.81 -16.21
N HIS A 204 -3.65 9.75 -16.97
CA HIS A 204 -4.47 9.31 -18.09
C HIS A 204 -5.86 8.90 -17.61
N ASN A 205 -5.94 8.02 -16.60
CA ASN A 205 -7.19 7.57 -16.00
C ASN A 205 -8.06 8.74 -15.58
N LEU A 206 -7.49 9.76 -14.93
CA LEU A 206 -8.21 10.96 -14.49
C LEU A 206 -8.67 11.87 -15.64
N SER A 207 -7.97 11.87 -16.78
CA SER A 207 -8.24 12.76 -17.92
C SER A 207 -9.20 12.16 -18.96
N ASP A 208 -9.21 10.83 -19.11
CA ASP A 208 -9.86 10.13 -20.23
C ASP A 208 -11.41 10.11 -20.16
N SER A 209 -12.02 10.62 -19.09
CA SER A 209 -13.47 10.81 -19.00
C SER A 209 -14.02 11.95 -19.88
N THR A 210 -13.15 12.68 -20.58
CA THR A 210 -13.51 13.82 -21.44
C THR A 210 -13.70 13.44 -22.92
N ASN A 211 -13.20 12.27 -23.35
CA ASN A 211 -13.12 11.90 -24.78
C ASN A 211 -14.00 10.71 -25.22
N GLN A 212 -14.95 10.25 -24.40
CA GLN A 212 -15.82 9.11 -24.74
C GLN A 212 -16.80 9.35 -25.91
N GLN A 213 -16.80 10.52 -26.55
CA GLN A 213 -17.75 10.85 -27.63
C GLN A 213 -17.16 10.94 -29.05
N SER A 214 -15.87 10.66 -29.27
CA SER A 214 -15.35 10.64 -30.64
C SER A 214 -14.34 9.53 -30.90
N VAL A 215 -14.82 8.53 -31.63
CA VAL A 215 -14.11 7.86 -32.73
C VAL A 215 -12.90 6.98 -32.37
N GLY A 216 -13.10 5.67 -32.56
CA GLY A 216 -12.24 4.86 -33.42
C GLY A 216 -10.80 4.60 -32.98
N LYS A 217 -10.52 3.32 -32.67
CA LYS A 217 -9.23 2.64 -32.88
C LYS A 217 -8.00 3.56 -32.89
N MET A 218 -7.47 3.91 -31.73
CA MET A 218 -6.07 4.32 -31.63
C MET A 218 -5.31 3.33 -30.76
N GLU A 219 -4.92 2.25 -31.42
CA GLU A 219 -3.88 1.32 -31.01
C GLU A 219 -2.54 2.09 -30.98
N LYS A 220 -2.29 2.84 -29.91
CA LYS A 220 -1.02 3.56 -29.68
C LYS A 220 -0.57 3.30 -28.25
N GLY A 221 0.12 2.18 -28.07
CA GLY A 221 0.99 1.88 -26.93
C GLY A 221 0.45 2.31 -25.57
N THR A 222 -0.71 1.80 -25.16
CA THR A 222 -1.24 2.04 -23.82
C THR A 222 -0.26 1.45 -22.81
N VAL A 223 0.52 2.32 -22.17
CA VAL A 223 1.31 1.97 -20.99
C VAL A 223 0.28 1.64 -19.90
N ASP A 224 -0.07 0.37 -19.79
CA ASP A 224 -0.97 -0.12 -18.73
C ASP A 224 -0.13 -0.65 -17.57
N LEU A 225 -0.44 -0.22 -16.35
CA LEU A 225 0.21 -0.72 -15.16
C LEU A 225 -0.63 -1.83 -14.56
N LYS A 226 -0.07 -3.04 -14.51
CA LYS A 226 -0.74 -4.18 -13.86
C LYS A 226 -1.18 -3.80 -12.44
N PRO A 227 -2.43 -4.11 -12.05
CA PRO A 227 -2.94 -3.80 -10.70
C PRO A 227 -2.08 -4.38 -9.58
N GLU A 228 -1.44 -5.54 -9.82
CA GLU A 228 -0.51 -6.20 -8.90
C GLU A 228 0.75 -5.35 -8.65
N THR A 229 1.31 -4.75 -9.69
CA THR A 229 2.47 -3.86 -9.59
C THR A 229 2.09 -2.55 -8.90
N ALA A 230 0.92 -1.99 -9.25
CA ALA A 230 0.38 -0.80 -8.60
C ALA A 230 0.17 -1.05 -7.09
N TYR A 231 -0.38 -2.20 -6.72
CA TYR A 231 -0.56 -2.61 -5.32
C TYR A 231 0.74 -2.63 -4.55
N ASN A 232 1.75 -3.35 -5.07
CA ASN A 232 3.04 -3.43 -4.40
C ASN A 232 3.78 -2.07 -4.38
N LEU A 233 3.58 -1.23 -5.39
CA LEU A 233 4.14 0.13 -5.45
C LEU A 233 3.61 1.01 -4.31
N ILE A 234 2.29 1.16 -4.18
CA ILE A 234 1.71 2.00 -3.12
C ILE A 234 2.06 1.41 -1.75
N HIS A 235 2.05 0.08 -1.62
CA HIS A 235 2.40 -0.60 -0.38
C HIS A 235 3.87 -0.36 0.03
N THR A 236 4.83 -0.42 -0.90
CA THR A 236 6.23 -0.13 -0.57
C THR A 236 6.46 1.33 -0.20
N ILE A 237 5.77 2.28 -0.84
CA ILE A 237 5.83 3.70 -0.51
C ILE A 237 5.31 3.94 0.91
N LEU A 238 4.15 3.37 1.23
CA LEU A 238 3.54 3.47 2.55
C LEU A 238 4.40 2.83 3.65
N PHE A 239 5.00 1.66 3.39
CA PHE A 239 5.95 1.04 4.31
C PHE A 239 7.23 1.87 4.45
N GLY A 240 7.68 2.54 3.39
CA GLY A 240 8.80 3.47 3.43
C GLY A 240 8.53 4.65 4.35
N PHE A 241 7.39 5.33 4.21
CA PHE A 241 7.00 6.40 5.13
C PHE A 241 6.88 5.93 6.57
N LEU A 242 6.31 4.75 6.77
CA LEU A 242 6.17 4.15 8.10
C LEU A 242 7.54 3.83 8.73
N ALA A 243 8.49 3.30 7.94
CA ALA A 243 9.85 2.98 8.38
C ALA A 243 10.68 4.24 8.64
N LEU A 244 10.57 5.27 7.79
CA LEU A 244 11.20 6.57 7.99
C LEU A 244 10.73 7.23 9.29
N SER A 245 9.43 7.15 9.55
CA SER A 245 8.82 7.67 10.79
C SER A 245 9.19 6.83 12.00
N THR A 246 9.22 5.50 11.88
CA THR A 246 9.39 4.55 13.00
C THR A 246 10.42 3.48 12.65
N MET A 247 11.59 3.56 13.28
CA MET A 247 12.72 2.65 13.16
C MET A 247 12.36 1.17 13.10
N ARG A 248 11.52 0.68 14.01
CA ARG A 248 11.12 -0.73 14.07
C ARG A 248 10.37 -1.20 12.81
N MET A 249 9.75 -0.29 12.07
CA MET A 249 8.99 -0.64 10.85
C MET A 249 9.91 -0.91 9.65
N LYS A 250 11.23 -0.71 9.79
CA LYS A 250 12.23 -1.10 8.78
C LYS A 250 12.22 -2.59 8.44
N TYR A 251 11.82 -3.47 9.37
CA TYR A 251 11.76 -4.92 9.13
C TYR A 251 10.68 -5.28 8.09
N LEU A 252 9.57 -4.55 8.11
CA LEU A 252 8.47 -4.71 7.17
C LEU A 252 8.81 -4.06 5.82
N TRP A 253 9.48 -2.92 5.86
CA TRP A 253 9.88 -2.24 4.63
C TRP A 253 10.99 -2.99 3.90
N THR A 254 12.06 -3.40 4.58
CA THR A 254 13.22 -4.05 3.95
C THR A 254 12.84 -5.38 3.29
N SER A 255 12.02 -6.20 3.96
CA SER A 255 11.52 -7.45 3.36
C SER A 255 10.69 -7.18 2.10
N HIS A 256 9.84 -6.15 2.13
CA HIS A 256 9.08 -5.73 0.96
C HIS A 256 9.96 -5.12 -0.14
N MET A 257 11.03 -4.41 0.20
CA MET A 257 12.00 -3.89 -0.78
C MET A 257 12.64 -5.04 -1.57
N CYS A 258 13.02 -6.14 -0.91
CA CYS A 258 13.57 -7.32 -1.58
C CYS A 258 12.59 -7.92 -2.59
N VAL A 259 11.34 -8.13 -2.18
CA VAL A 259 10.29 -8.68 -3.06
C VAL A 259 10.00 -7.73 -4.22
N PHE A 260 9.87 -6.43 -3.95
CA PHE A 260 9.57 -5.43 -4.97
C PHE A 260 10.71 -5.25 -5.98
N ALA A 261 11.96 -5.18 -5.50
CA ALA A 261 13.14 -5.05 -6.36
C ALA A 261 13.34 -6.30 -7.23
N SER A 262 13.21 -7.51 -6.65
CA SER A 262 13.32 -8.76 -7.40
C SER A 262 12.22 -8.92 -8.45
N PHE A 263 10.96 -8.63 -8.08
CA PHE A 263 9.84 -8.61 -9.02
C PHE A 263 10.11 -7.65 -10.17
N GLY A 264 10.59 -6.44 -9.87
CA GLY A 264 10.83 -5.43 -10.88
C GLY A 264 11.97 -5.75 -11.84
N LEU A 265 13.12 -6.16 -11.30
CA LEU A 265 14.28 -6.55 -12.11
C LEU A 265 14.00 -7.78 -12.98
N CYS A 266 13.15 -8.70 -12.51
CA CYS A 266 12.78 -9.89 -13.25
C CYS A 266 11.55 -9.67 -14.17
N SER A 267 10.94 -8.49 -14.19
CA SER A 267 9.77 -8.21 -15.03
C SER A 267 10.19 -7.75 -16.43
N PRO A 268 9.69 -8.36 -17.51
CA PRO A 268 9.97 -7.90 -18.87
C PRO A 268 9.41 -6.49 -19.15
N GLU A 269 8.34 -6.08 -18.45
CA GLU A 269 7.65 -4.81 -18.66
C GLU A 269 8.54 -3.61 -18.33
N ILE A 270 9.29 -3.70 -17.23
CA ILE A 270 10.20 -2.62 -16.79
C ILE A 270 11.35 -2.44 -17.79
N TRP A 271 11.92 -3.55 -18.27
CA TRP A 271 12.98 -3.52 -19.28
C TRP A 271 12.49 -3.04 -20.63
N GLU A 272 11.26 -3.41 -21.01
CA GLU A 272 10.63 -2.94 -22.24
C GLU A 272 10.43 -1.42 -22.21
N LEU A 273 9.89 -0.87 -21.12
CA LEU A 273 9.69 0.57 -20.94
C LEU A 273 11.00 1.34 -20.98
N LEU A 274 12.05 0.81 -20.33
CA LEU A 274 13.36 1.42 -20.33
C LEU A 274 14.00 1.40 -21.73
N LEU A 275 14.01 0.25 -22.40
CA LEU A 275 14.63 0.11 -23.72
C LEU A 275 13.88 0.88 -24.80
N LYS A 276 12.56 1.03 -24.68
CA LYS A 276 11.76 1.93 -25.53
C LYS A 276 12.16 3.39 -25.31
N SER A 277 12.33 3.82 -24.05
CA SER A 277 12.76 5.18 -23.72
C SER A 277 14.15 5.51 -24.30
N VAL A 278 15.06 4.53 -24.31
CA VAL A 278 16.42 4.68 -24.86
C VAL A 278 16.50 4.37 -26.37
N HIS A 279 15.37 4.13 -27.06
CA HIS A 279 15.31 3.77 -28.48
C HIS A 279 16.13 2.52 -28.88
N LEU A 280 16.49 1.66 -27.91
CA LEU A 280 17.31 0.45 -28.09
C LEU A 280 16.49 -0.84 -28.00
N TYR A 281 15.18 -0.73 -28.25
CA TYR A 281 14.23 -1.84 -28.12
C TYR A 281 14.61 -3.04 -29.00
N ASN A 282 14.81 -4.18 -28.34
CA ASN A 282 14.96 -5.48 -28.99
C ASN A 282 14.51 -6.58 -28.03
N PRO A 283 13.61 -7.50 -28.43
CA PRO A 283 13.10 -8.56 -27.55
C PRO A 283 14.20 -9.48 -27.01
N LYS A 284 15.27 -9.72 -27.78
CA LYS A 284 16.42 -10.51 -27.32
C LYS A 284 17.18 -9.78 -26.21
N ARG A 285 17.30 -8.44 -26.28
CA ARG A 285 17.97 -7.63 -25.25
C ARG A 285 17.19 -7.59 -23.94
N ILE A 286 15.86 -7.58 -23.98
CA ILE A 286 15.00 -7.68 -22.79
C ILE A 286 15.28 -9.01 -22.07
N CYS A 287 15.28 -10.12 -22.81
CA CYS A 287 15.57 -11.44 -22.26
C CYS A 287 16.95 -11.49 -21.61
N ILE A 288 17.98 -10.98 -22.31
CA ILE A 288 19.34 -10.94 -21.78
C ILE A 288 19.40 -10.11 -20.48
N MET A 289 18.89 -8.87 -20.48
CA MET A 289 18.95 -8.00 -19.30
C MET A 289 18.21 -8.59 -18.09
N ARG A 290 17.04 -9.17 -18.32
CA ARG A 290 16.20 -9.80 -17.28
C ARG A 290 16.94 -10.89 -16.50
N TYR A 291 17.80 -11.67 -17.15
CA TYR A 291 18.55 -12.75 -16.49
C TYR A 291 19.96 -12.31 -16.08
N SER A 292 20.65 -11.56 -16.94
CA SER A 292 22.02 -11.13 -16.69
C SER A 292 22.12 -10.19 -15.48
N VAL A 293 21.19 -9.25 -15.31
CA VAL A 293 21.27 -8.25 -14.22
C VAL A 293 21.13 -8.91 -12.84
N PRO A 294 20.11 -9.74 -12.55
CA PRO A 294 20.06 -10.48 -11.29
C PRO A 294 21.25 -11.40 -11.06
N ILE A 295 21.72 -12.11 -12.10
CA ILE A 295 22.89 -13.01 -11.99
C ILE A 295 24.15 -12.22 -11.63
N LEU A 296 24.39 -11.08 -12.27
CA LEU A 296 25.54 -10.22 -11.98
C LEU A 296 25.50 -9.67 -10.56
N ILE A 297 24.31 -9.25 -10.08
CA ILE A 297 24.13 -8.81 -8.69
C ILE A 297 24.45 -9.96 -7.72
N LEU A 298 23.94 -11.17 -7.97
CA LEU A 298 24.22 -12.34 -7.14
C LEU A 298 25.71 -12.71 -7.14
N LEU A 299 26.34 -12.74 -8.32
CA LEU A 299 27.78 -13.02 -8.44
C LEU A 299 28.63 -11.99 -7.69
N TYR A 300 28.29 -10.70 -7.81
CA TYR A 300 28.97 -9.65 -7.05
C TYR A 300 28.82 -9.82 -5.54
N LEU A 301 27.61 -10.15 -5.07
CA LEU A 301 27.35 -10.38 -3.65
C LEU A 301 28.10 -11.61 -3.13
N CYS A 302 28.14 -12.71 -3.89
CA CYS A 302 28.95 -13.88 -3.56
C CYS A 302 30.44 -13.54 -3.47
N TYR A 303 30.96 -12.77 -4.44
CA TYR A 303 32.36 -12.33 -4.43
C TYR A 303 32.68 -11.41 -3.25
N LYS A 304 31.82 -10.44 -2.95
CA LYS A 304 31.98 -9.51 -1.83
C LYS A 304 31.95 -10.24 -0.49
N ASN A 305 31.03 -11.20 -0.31
CA ASN A 305 30.94 -12.00 0.90
C ASN A 305 32.14 -12.95 1.10
N GLN A 306 32.80 -13.38 0.03
CA GLN A 306 34.02 -14.20 0.14
C GLN A 306 35.25 -13.39 0.56
N LYS A 307 35.20 -12.06 0.42
CA LYS A 307 36.31 -11.13 0.69
C LYS A 307 36.20 -10.40 2.03
N SER A 308 35.03 -10.47 2.68
CA SER A 308 34.72 -9.89 4.00
C SER A 308 34.85 -10.93 5.10
#